data_AF-A0A1H0R9K9-F1
#
_entry.id   AF-A0A1H0R9K9-F1
#
_cell.length_a   1.000
_cell.length_b   1.000
_cell.length_c   1.000
_cell.angle_alpha   90.00
_cell.angle_beta   90.00
_cell.angle_gamma   90.00
#
_symmetry.space_group_name_H-M   'P 1'
#
loop_
_entity.id
_entity.type
_entity.pdbx_description
1 polymer ?
#
loop_
_entity_poly.entity_id
_entity_poly.type
_entity_poly.pdbx_seq_one_letter_code
_entity_poly.pdbx_strand_id
1 'polypeptide(L)'
;MNWKKIVAGVFACGLMMGTVSAQQPAAAEYQNMLQQDFVLSYGYEGKTEKVRITGDAGKRMTAILQENLWYPKVLGTNDKIYQFYIEKVTKAKVLPLNMLGSDKLSPDEKWTEKKDRLALPEELAVLAWQDKWTSHPQSLGAPAFSGSSKRQVGSDEYDCDQYICDIRNQAGGVSGQLAYNLLYKDGKLVKAQKYLLYKGKQQLLSTLDIMEFKAGVDEGAISKLNDVKVYKAELGDINDLLDNPVEEGTMGGALNAQK
;
A
#
# COMPACT_ATOMS: atom_id res chain seq x y z
N MET A 1 14.93 19.14 14.97
CA MET A 1 14.65 18.72 13.58
C MET A 1 15.62 19.47 12.67
N ASN A 2 16.62 18.77 12.12
CA ASN A 2 17.83 19.39 11.57
C ASN A 2 17.66 19.68 10.06
N TRP A 3 17.53 20.96 9.69
CA TRP A 3 17.15 21.47 8.36
C TRP A 3 18.25 21.50 7.29
N LYS A 4 19.29 20.68 7.40
CA LYS A 4 20.42 20.73 6.45
C LYS A 4 20.41 19.53 5.53
N LYS A 5 19.75 19.69 4.37
CA LYS A 5 20.09 19.13 3.04
C LYS A 5 18.99 19.51 2.04
N ILE A 6 18.90 20.80 1.71
CA ILE A 6 18.19 21.24 0.51
C ILE A 6 19.19 21.09 -0.63
N VAL A 7 19.05 20.02 -1.43
CA VAL A 7 19.75 19.94 -2.72
C VAL A 7 18.99 20.83 -3.69
N ALA A 8 19.49 22.06 -3.86
CA ALA A 8 18.99 22.99 -4.87
C ALA A 8 19.56 22.58 -6.23
N GLY A 9 18.85 21.67 -6.91
CA GLY A 9 19.03 21.46 -8.34
C GLY A 9 18.29 22.55 -9.09
N VAL A 10 19.02 23.48 -9.72
CA VAL A 10 18.45 24.37 -10.75
C VAL A 10 18.13 23.49 -11.95
N PHE A 11 16.86 23.17 -12.17
CA PHE A 11 16.43 22.62 -13.45
C PHE A 11 15.93 23.77 -14.30
N ALA A 12 16.63 24.01 -15.40
CA ALA A 12 16.07 24.76 -16.50
C ALA A 12 14.78 24.05 -16.91
N CYS A 13 13.66 24.77 -16.91
CA CYS A 13 12.40 24.33 -17.52
C CYS A 13 12.60 24.24 -19.04
N GLY A 14 13.35 23.25 -19.49
CA GLY A 14 13.21 22.71 -20.81
C GLY A 14 11.92 21.91 -20.82
N LEU A 15 10.84 22.53 -21.32
CA LEU A 15 9.82 21.79 -22.04
C LEU A 15 10.52 21.13 -23.24
N MET A 16 11.27 20.07 -22.96
CA MET A 16 11.68 19.14 -24.00
C MET A 16 10.37 18.50 -24.44
N MET A 17 9.82 18.99 -25.56
CA MET A 17 9.01 18.16 -26.45
C MET A 17 9.91 17.03 -26.98
N GLY A 18 10.34 16.16 -26.07
CA GLY A 18 11.05 14.94 -26.36
C GLY A 18 9.99 13.89 -26.65
N THR A 19 10.25 13.09 -27.69
CA THR A 19 9.52 11.87 -28.02
C THR A 19 8.95 11.22 -26.75
N VAL A 20 7.62 11.18 -26.63
CA VAL A 20 6.95 10.39 -25.59
C VAL A 20 7.38 8.95 -25.85
N SER A 21 8.39 8.50 -25.11
CA SER A 21 8.81 7.12 -25.17
C SER A 21 7.66 6.31 -24.59
N ALA A 22 7.33 5.19 -25.24
CA ALA A 22 6.31 4.30 -24.75
C ALA A 22 6.66 3.87 -23.32
N GLN A 23 5.62 3.77 -22.48
CA GLN A 23 5.70 3.22 -21.14
C GLN A 23 6.50 1.91 -21.15
N GLN A 24 7.30 1.66 -20.10
CA GLN A 24 8.06 0.42 -20.03
C GLN A 24 7.11 -0.79 -20.12
N PRO A 25 7.45 -1.84 -20.89
CA PRO A 25 6.61 -3.04 -21.00
C PRO A 25 6.25 -3.64 -19.63
N ALA A 26 7.20 -3.59 -18.69
CA ALA A 26 7.03 -4.08 -17.32
C ALA A 26 5.87 -3.40 -16.58
N ALA A 27 5.53 -2.14 -16.87
CA ALA A 27 4.44 -1.44 -16.19
C ALA A 27 3.09 -2.13 -16.42
N ALA A 28 2.80 -2.54 -17.66
CA ALA A 28 1.59 -3.27 -18.01
C ALA A 28 1.55 -4.65 -17.34
N GLU A 29 2.72 -5.31 -17.22
CA GLU A 29 2.83 -6.57 -16.48
C GLU A 29 2.44 -6.38 -15.01
N TYR A 30 2.97 -5.38 -14.32
CA TYR A 30 2.61 -5.11 -12.92
C TYR A 30 1.14 -4.74 -12.74
N GLN A 31 0.56 -3.97 -13.67
CA GLN A 31 -0.88 -3.69 -13.68
C GLN A 31 -1.70 -4.98 -13.78
N ASN A 32 -1.32 -5.90 -14.66
CA ASN A 32 -1.97 -7.19 -14.81
C ASN A 32 -1.76 -8.10 -13.58
N MET A 33 -0.57 -8.09 -12.97
CA MET A 33 -0.30 -8.85 -11.75
C MET A 33 -1.23 -8.44 -10.60
N LEU A 34 -1.50 -7.14 -10.46
CA LEU A 34 -2.41 -6.62 -9.42
C LEU A 34 -3.88 -7.02 -9.61
N GLN A 35 -4.24 -7.57 -10.78
CA GLN A 35 -5.58 -8.14 -11.04
C GLN A 35 -5.66 -9.65 -10.75
N GLN A 36 -4.54 -10.27 -10.40
CA GLN A 36 -4.43 -11.70 -10.11
C GLN A 36 -3.87 -11.90 -8.69
N ASP A 37 -3.50 -13.13 -8.38
CA ASP A 37 -2.77 -13.43 -7.15
C ASP A 37 -1.39 -12.78 -7.21
N PHE A 38 -0.99 -12.05 -6.16
CA PHE A 38 0.30 -11.38 -6.12
C PHE A 38 0.92 -11.33 -4.72
N VAL A 39 2.25 -11.14 -4.72
CA VAL A 39 3.05 -10.84 -3.55
C VAL A 39 3.87 -9.59 -3.80
N LEU A 40 3.75 -8.61 -2.91
CA LEU A 40 4.53 -7.38 -2.88
C LEU A 40 5.19 -7.24 -1.50
N SER A 41 6.52 -7.20 -1.44
CA SER A 41 7.28 -6.90 -0.22
C SER A 41 8.10 -5.63 -0.41
N TYR A 42 8.03 -4.71 0.55
CA TYR A 42 8.68 -3.40 0.45
C TYR A 42 9.11 -2.85 1.81
N GLY A 43 9.94 -1.80 1.76
CA GLY A 43 10.28 -0.94 2.89
C GLY A 43 10.34 0.51 2.44
N TYR A 44 10.26 1.44 3.39
CA TYR A 44 10.51 2.86 3.12
C TYR A 44 11.93 3.21 3.50
N GLU A 45 12.59 4.02 2.66
CA GLU A 45 13.93 4.52 2.97
C GLU A 45 13.92 5.26 4.33
N GLY A 46 14.85 4.89 5.22
CA GLY A 46 14.93 5.43 6.58
C GLY A 46 13.93 4.86 7.58
N LYS A 47 13.10 3.87 7.19
CA LYS A 47 12.24 3.11 8.11
C LYS A 47 12.74 1.67 8.28
N THR A 48 12.55 1.12 9.47
CA THR A 48 12.91 -0.27 9.78
C THR A 48 11.80 -1.26 9.46
N GLU A 49 10.54 -0.82 9.49
CA GLU A 49 9.39 -1.68 9.16
C GLU A 49 9.43 -2.06 7.68
N LYS A 50 9.36 -3.37 7.43
CA LYS A 50 9.16 -3.95 6.11
C LYS A 50 7.77 -4.58 6.07
N VAL A 51 7.06 -4.33 4.99
CA VAL A 51 5.67 -4.74 4.81
C VAL A 51 5.58 -5.69 3.64
N ARG A 52 4.73 -6.71 3.77
CA ARG A 52 4.33 -7.59 2.69
C ARG A 52 2.82 -7.47 2.50
N ILE A 53 2.41 -7.27 1.27
CA ILE A 53 1.02 -7.34 0.82
C ILE A 53 0.89 -8.58 -0.06
N THR A 54 -0.14 -9.36 0.22
CA THR A 54 -0.54 -10.53 -0.55
C THR A 54 -1.99 -10.35 -0.91
N GLY A 55 -2.36 -10.56 -2.17
CA GLY A 55 -3.72 -10.33 -2.63
C GLY A 55 -4.16 -11.36 -3.65
N ASP A 56 -5.45 -11.62 -3.65
CA ASP A 56 -6.21 -12.36 -4.67
C ASP A 56 -7.52 -11.60 -4.97
N ALA A 57 -8.37 -12.14 -5.85
CA ALA A 57 -9.62 -11.50 -6.26
C ALA A 57 -10.58 -11.18 -5.09
N GLY A 58 -10.57 -11.99 -4.03
CA GLY A 58 -11.49 -11.87 -2.89
C GLY A 58 -10.87 -11.32 -1.62
N LYS A 59 -9.54 -11.39 -1.48
CA LYS A 59 -8.85 -11.16 -0.21
C LYS A 59 -7.55 -10.38 -0.41
N ARG A 60 -7.18 -9.62 0.61
CA ARG A 60 -5.86 -9.00 0.71
C ARG A 60 -5.37 -9.07 2.13
N MET A 61 -4.11 -9.41 2.32
CA MET A 61 -3.50 -9.47 3.63
C MET A 61 -2.21 -8.67 3.67
N THR A 62 -1.97 -8.04 4.81
CA THR A 62 -0.68 -7.43 5.14
C THR A 62 0.02 -8.21 6.24
N ALA A 63 1.33 -8.30 6.11
CA ALA A 63 2.23 -8.82 7.11
C ALA A 63 3.41 -7.86 7.30
N ILE A 64 4.05 -7.92 8.47
CA ILE A 64 5.29 -7.19 8.72
C ILE A 64 6.43 -8.15 9.01
N LEU A 65 7.64 -7.79 8.62
CA LEU A 65 8.83 -8.59 8.93
C LEU A 65 9.31 -8.31 10.35
N GLN A 66 9.40 -9.34 11.19
CA GLN A 66 10.06 -9.28 12.50
C GLN A 66 10.90 -10.54 12.66
N GLU A 67 12.13 -10.44 13.17
CA GLU A 67 13.00 -11.62 13.41
C GLU A 67 13.12 -12.57 12.19
N ASN A 68 13.14 -12.01 10.98
CA ASN A 68 13.15 -12.73 9.69
C ASN A 68 11.90 -13.56 9.37
N LEU A 69 10.80 -13.35 10.09
CA LEU A 69 9.50 -13.98 9.86
C LEU A 69 8.44 -12.93 9.51
N TRP A 70 7.57 -13.29 8.56
CA TRP A 70 6.43 -12.45 8.18
C TRP A 70 5.25 -12.73 9.11
N TYR A 71 4.86 -11.71 9.86
CA TYR A 71 3.80 -11.77 10.85
C TYR A 71 2.54 -11.10 10.32
N PRO A 72 1.40 -11.82 10.22
CA PRO A 72 0.16 -11.26 9.70
C PRO A 72 -0.33 -10.11 10.60
N LYS A 73 -0.89 -9.07 9.97
CA LYS A 73 -1.42 -7.88 10.67
C LYS A 73 -2.86 -7.60 10.34
N VAL A 74 -3.21 -7.57 9.07
CA VAL A 74 -4.58 -7.31 8.64
C VAL A 74 -4.94 -8.22 7.48
N LEU A 75 -6.11 -8.85 7.51
CA LEU A 75 -6.72 -9.54 6.37
C LEU A 75 -8.05 -8.84 6.04
N GLY A 76 -8.17 -8.32 4.83
CA GLY A 76 -9.43 -7.85 4.26
C GLY A 76 -10.03 -8.92 3.35
N THR A 77 -11.34 -9.08 3.46
CA THR A 77 -12.19 -9.90 2.58
C THR A 77 -13.28 -9.01 1.96
N ASN A 78 -14.19 -9.56 1.17
CA ASN A 78 -15.25 -8.77 0.55
C ASN A 78 -16.24 -8.16 1.55
N ASP A 79 -16.37 -8.71 2.75
CA ASP A 79 -17.37 -8.32 3.74
C ASP A 79 -16.79 -8.04 5.13
N LYS A 80 -15.53 -8.41 5.41
CA LYS A 80 -14.91 -8.30 6.73
C LYS A 80 -13.45 -7.85 6.68
N ILE A 81 -13.01 -7.17 7.73
CA ILE A 81 -11.60 -6.89 8.04
C ILE A 81 -11.24 -7.61 9.34
N TYR A 82 -10.12 -8.32 9.32
CA TYR A 82 -9.55 -9.01 10.47
C TYR A 82 -8.25 -8.32 10.87
N GLN A 83 -8.07 -8.05 12.16
CA GLN A 83 -6.81 -7.59 12.74
C GLN A 83 -6.19 -8.74 13.54
N PHE A 84 -4.93 -9.05 13.27
CA PHE A 84 -4.20 -10.11 13.98
C PHE A 84 -3.34 -9.55 15.12
N TYR A 85 -3.34 -10.30 16.22
CA TYR A 85 -2.53 -10.06 17.40
C TYR A 85 -1.70 -11.32 17.68
N ILE A 86 -0.40 -11.13 17.79
CA ILE A 86 0.54 -12.22 18.05
C ILE A 86 0.97 -12.08 19.50
N GLU A 87 0.40 -12.93 20.34
CA GLU A 87 0.79 -13.12 21.73
C GLU A 87 1.52 -14.48 21.85
N LYS A 88 1.17 -15.30 22.84
CA LYS A 88 1.59 -16.71 22.89
C LYS A 88 0.99 -17.56 21.76
N VAL A 89 -0.20 -17.18 21.30
CA VAL A 89 -0.93 -17.79 20.17
C VAL A 89 -1.49 -16.65 19.34
N THR A 90 -1.55 -16.82 18.01
CA THR A 90 -2.16 -15.84 17.12
C THR A 90 -3.67 -15.80 17.36
N LYS A 91 -4.20 -14.61 17.61
CA LYS A 91 -5.64 -14.31 17.70
C LYS A 91 -5.99 -13.24 16.66
N ALA A 92 -7.28 -13.10 16.37
CA ALA A 92 -7.77 -12.00 15.56
C ALA A 92 -9.00 -11.33 16.16
N LYS A 93 -9.17 -10.04 15.86
CA LYS A 93 -10.47 -9.36 15.95
C LYS A 93 -11.05 -9.17 14.56
N VAL A 94 -12.37 -9.15 14.43
CA VAL A 94 -13.06 -8.99 13.15
C VAL A 94 -14.11 -7.88 13.18
N LEU A 95 -14.14 -7.09 12.11
CA LEU A 95 -15.13 -6.06 11.86
C LEU A 95 -15.81 -6.29 10.49
N PRO A 96 -17.15 -6.39 10.42
CA PRO A 96 -17.88 -6.30 9.16
C PRO A 96 -17.63 -4.96 8.47
N LEU A 97 -17.33 -4.97 7.16
CA LEU A 97 -16.98 -3.76 6.39
C LEU A 97 -18.06 -2.69 6.39
N ASN A 98 -19.34 -3.09 6.49
CA ASN A 98 -20.46 -2.15 6.58
C ASN A 98 -20.53 -1.38 7.92
N MET A 99 -19.76 -1.81 8.93
CA MET A 99 -19.63 -1.13 10.22
C MET A 99 -18.44 -0.15 10.24
N LEU A 100 -17.62 -0.12 9.19
CA LEU A 100 -16.44 0.75 9.14
C LEU A 100 -16.86 2.23 9.23
N GLY A 101 -16.27 2.96 10.19
CA GLY A 101 -16.60 4.36 10.45
C GLY A 101 -17.86 4.56 11.28
N SER A 102 -18.49 3.49 11.82
CA SER A 102 -19.55 3.63 12.80
C SER A 102 -19.04 4.34 14.06
N ASP A 103 -19.86 5.25 14.57
CA ASP A 103 -19.72 5.96 15.85
C ASP A 103 -19.75 5.05 17.08
N LYS A 104 -20.23 3.80 16.91
CA LYS A 104 -20.25 2.78 17.96
C LYS A 104 -18.92 2.04 18.11
N LEU A 105 -18.02 2.15 17.14
CA LEU A 105 -16.73 1.46 17.25
C LEU A 105 -15.83 2.16 18.25
N SER A 106 -15.10 1.37 19.04
CA SER A 106 -14.05 1.91 19.89
C SER A 106 -13.03 2.68 19.03
N PRO A 107 -12.79 3.98 19.28
CA PRO A 107 -11.84 4.77 18.51
C PRO A 107 -10.41 4.25 18.70
N ASP A 108 -10.12 3.58 19.81
CA ASP A 108 -8.80 3.02 20.13
C ASP A 108 -8.43 1.84 19.23
N GLU A 109 -9.44 1.12 18.72
CA GLU A 109 -9.22 0.05 17.75
C GLU A 109 -8.88 0.56 16.36
N LYS A 110 -9.09 1.87 16.07
CA LYS A 110 -8.67 2.58 14.85
C LYS A 110 -8.88 1.78 13.55
N TRP A 111 -10.06 1.20 13.35
CA TRP A 111 -10.37 0.29 12.23
C TRP A 111 -10.12 0.86 10.83
N THR A 112 -10.27 2.17 10.65
CA THR A 112 -9.91 2.86 9.40
C THR A 112 -8.44 2.64 9.05
N GLU A 113 -7.53 2.77 10.02
CA GLU A 113 -6.10 2.53 9.80
C GLU A 113 -5.80 1.07 9.40
N LYS A 114 -6.65 0.11 9.81
CA LYS A 114 -6.51 -1.31 9.44
C LYS A 114 -6.89 -1.51 7.98
N LYS A 115 -7.99 -0.89 7.53
CA LYS A 115 -8.33 -0.87 6.11
C LYS A 115 -7.21 -0.24 5.29
N ASP A 116 -6.68 0.90 5.73
CA ASP A 116 -5.65 1.63 4.99
C ASP A 116 -4.36 0.81 4.83
N ARG A 117 -4.04 -0.06 5.79
CA ARG A 117 -2.91 -1.00 5.66
C ARG A 117 -3.05 -1.94 4.45
N LEU A 118 -4.26 -2.26 4.02
CA LEU A 118 -4.52 -3.13 2.86
C LEU A 118 -4.33 -2.40 1.52
N ALA A 119 -4.24 -1.07 1.50
CA ALA A 119 -3.95 -0.32 0.28
C ALA A 119 -2.53 -0.63 -0.21
N LEU A 120 -2.31 -0.49 -1.51
CA LEU A 120 -0.95 -0.42 -2.02
C LEU A 120 -0.24 0.83 -1.43
N PRO A 121 1.09 0.80 -1.24
CA PRO A 121 1.81 2.01 -0.89
C PRO A 121 1.53 3.08 -1.95
N GLU A 122 1.38 4.34 -1.52
CA GLU A 122 0.89 5.42 -2.38
C GLU A 122 1.74 5.58 -3.65
N GLU A 123 3.04 5.31 -3.56
CA GLU A 123 3.97 5.33 -4.69
C GLU A 123 3.60 4.34 -5.80
N LEU A 124 2.95 3.23 -5.46
CA LEU A 124 2.52 2.18 -6.38
C LEU A 124 1.02 2.24 -6.70
N ALA A 125 0.26 3.10 -6.02
CA ALA A 125 -1.16 3.27 -6.28
C ALA A 125 -1.46 3.70 -7.73
N VAL A 126 -0.48 4.28 -8.43
CA VAL A 126 -0.56 4.62 -9.86
C VAL A 126 -0.78 3.40 -10.76
N LEU A 127 -0.38 2.21 -10.31
CA LEU A 127 -0.56 0.95 -11.05
C LEU A 127 -1.96 0.34 -10.85
N ALA A 128 -2.69 0.77 -9.82
CA ALA A 128 -4.05 0.29 -9.55
C ALA A 128 -4.88 1.40 -8.88
N TRP A 129 -5.10 2.49 -9.61
CA TRP A 129 -5.78 3.67 -9.05
C TRP A 129 -7.20 3.37 -8.53
N GLN A 130 -7.90 2.45 -9.17
CA GLN A 130 -9.26 2.03 -8.82
C GLN A 130 -9.30 0.84 -7.83
N ASP A 131 -8.17 0.53 -7.18
CA ASP A 131 -8.10 -0.55 -6.21
C ASP A 131 -9.04 -0.30 -5.02
N LYS A 132 -9.89 -1.28 -4.69
CA LYS A 132 -10.95 -1.16 -3.66
C LYS A 132 -10.43 -0.84 -2.25
N TRP A 133 -9.17 -1.16 -1.97
CA TRP A 133 -8.53 -0.91 -0.67
C TRP A 133 -7.89 0.47 -0.60
N THR A 134 -7.62 1.08 -1.75
CA THR A 134 -6.92 2.35 -1.84
C THR A 134 -7.92 3.50 -1.88
N SER A 135 -7.76 4.47 -0.97
CA SER A 135 -8.59 5.68 -0.94
C SER A 135 -7.75 6.90 -1.33
N HIS A 136 -8.30 7.75 -2.19
CA HIS A 136 -7.63 8.95 -2.68
C HIS A 136 -8.31 10.20 -2.15
N PRO A 137 -7.55 11.26 -1.80
CA PRO A 137 -8.13 12.56 -1.51
C PRO A 137 -8.95 13.07 -2.70
N GLN A 138 -10.12 13.67 -2.46
CA GLN A 138 -10.95 14.24 -3.53
C GLN A 138 -10.24 15.32 -4.36
N SER A 139 -9.26 16.00 -3.76
CA SER A 139 -8.43 16.99 -4.43
C SER A 139 -7.42 16.38 -5.40
N LEU A 140 -7.13 15.08 -5.30
CA LEU A 140 -6.11 14.42 -6.09
C LEU A 140 -6.73 13.78 -7.35
N GLY A 141 -6.29 14.23 -8.52
CA GLY A 141 -6.68 13.64 -9.80
C GLY A 141 -6.04 12.28 -10.03
N ALA A 142 -6.64 11.50 -10.95
CA ALA A 142 -6.05 10.24 -11.38
C ALA A 142 -4.68 10.45 -12.04
N PRO A 143 -3.73 9.52 -11.85
CA PRO A 143 -2.40 9.59 -12.43
C PRO A 143 -2.45 9.47 -13.94
N ALA A 144 -1.72 10.32 -14.62
CA ALA A 144 -1.45 10.22 -16.06
C ALA A 144 0.02 9.87 -16.28
N PHE A 145 0.30 8.92 -17.16
CA PHE A 145 1.66 8.66 -17.63
C PHE A 145 2.19 9.91 -18.34
N SER A 146 3.37 10.38 -17.92
CA SER A 146 4.00 11.59 -18.45
C SER A 146 5.21 11.30 -19.33
N GLY A 147 5.76 10.10 -19.28
CA GLY A 147 6.90 9.69 -20.10
C GLY A 147 7.90 8.78 -19.38
N SER A 148 8.79 8.19 -20.16
CA SER A 148 9.91 7.39 -19.66
C SER A 148 11.25 8.11 -19.83
N SER A 149 12.20 7.83 -18.93
CA SER A 149 13.54 8.43 -18.94
C SER A 149 14.56 7.51 -18.25
N LYS A 150 15.86 7.85 -18.35
CA LYS A 150 16.87 7.32 -17.43
C LYS A 150 16.99 8.24 -16.23
N ARG A 151 17.06 7.68 -15.02
CA ARG A 151 17.17 8.45 -13.77
C ARG A 151 18.32 7.93 -12.93
N GLN A 152 19.19 8.85 -12.51
CA GLN A 152 20.26 8.58 -11.56
C GLN A 152 19.76 8.76 -10.13
N VAL A 153 19.96 7.75 -9.28
CA VAL A 153 19.65 7.80 -7.85
C VAL A 153 20.86 7.27 -7.07
N GLY A 154 21.57 8.17 -6.40
CA GLY A 154 22.87 7.83 -5.82
C GLY A 154 23.89 7.53 -6.91
N SER A 155 24.48 6.34 -6.86
CA SER A 155 25.44 5.84 -7.87
C SER A 155 24.81 4.93 -8.93
N ASP A 156 23.51 4.63 -8.82
CA ASP A 156 22.82 3.71 -9.72
C ASP A 156 21.96 4.47 -10.75
N GLU A 157 21.95 3.95 -11.98
CA GLU A 157 21.01 4.37 -13.02
C GLU A 157 19.82 3.41 -13.10
N TYR A 158 18.64 3.98 -13.34
CA TYR A 158 17.39 3.25 -13.49
C TYR A 158 16.66 3.66 -14.75
N ASP A 159 15.96 2.72 -15.37
CA ASP A 159 14.83 3.06 -16.25
C ASP A 159 13.70 3.62 -15.39
N CYS A 160 13.05 4.68 -15.85
CA CYS A 160 12.09 5.42 -15.06
C CYS A 160 10.84 5.70 -15.86
N ASP A 161 9.68 5.24 -15.39
CA ASP A 161 8.38 5.75 -15.83
C ASP A 161 7.88 6.80 -14.86
N GLN A 162 7.44 7.94 -15.37
CA GLN A 162 6.84 9.00 -14.56
C GLN A 162 5.34 9.08 -14.76
N TYR A 163 4.62 9.20 -13.65
CA TYR A 163 3.19 9.49 -13.59
C TYR A 163 2.97 10.78 -12.83
N ILE A 164 2.02 11.59 -13.29
CA ILE A 164 1.68 12.88 -12.68
C ILE A 164 0.21 12.86 -12.24
N CYS A 165 -0.04 13.29 -11.01
CA CYS A 165 -1.38 13.58 -10.50
C CYS A 165 -1.51 15.08 -10.22
N ASP A 166 -2.56 15.71 -10.71
CA ASP A 166 -2.88 17.09 -10.35
C ASP A 166 -3.51 17.17 -8.95
N ILE A 167 -3.09 18.13 -8.16
CA ILE A 167 -3.73 18.52 -6.90
C ILE A 167 -4.62 19.73 -7.19
N ARG A 168 -5.93 19.55 -7.11
CA ARG A 168 -6.92 20.59 -7.41
C ARG A 168 -7.36 21.33 -6.14
N ASN A 169 -7.52 22.65 -6.28
CA ASN A 169 -8.15 23.48 -5.25
C ASN A 169 -9.69 23.38 -5.33
N GLN A 170 -10.38 24.00 -4.38
CA GLN A 170 -11.85 24.02 -4.33
C GLN A 170 -12.51 24.64 -5.58
N ALA A 171 -11.81 25.54 -6.28
CA ALA A 171 -12.27 26.13 -7.53
C ALA A 171 -12.01 25.24 -8.77
N GLY A 172 -11.46 24.04 -8.58
CA GLY A 172 -11.15 23.08 -9.64
C GLY A 172 -9.83 23.35 -10.39
N GLY A 173 -9.10 24.41 -10.04
CA GLY A 173 -7.81 24.76 -10.63
C GLY A 173 -6.65 23.95 -10.06
N VAL A 174 -5.62 23.70 -10.86
CA VAL A 174 -4.41 22.99 -10.42
C VAL A 174 -3.60 23.88 -9.47
N SER A 175 -3.41 23.40 -8.24
CA SER A 175 -2.70 24.09 -7.16
C SER A 175 -1.29 23.52 -6.91
N GLY A 176 -1.00 22.33 -7.44
CA GLY A 176 0.27 21.63 -7.38
C GLY A 176 0.13 20.28 -8.07
N GLN A 177 1.20 19.51 -8.15
CA GLN A 177 1.18 18.16 -8.72
C GLN A 177 1.99 17.20 -7.86
N LEU A 178 1.59 15.93 -7.85
CA LEU A 178 2.42 14.84 -7.36
C LEU A 178 3.04 14.12 -8.56
N ALA A 179 4.33 13.83 -8.48
CA ALA A 179 5.02 13.01 -9.47
C ALA A 179 5.47 11.71 -8.83
N TYR A 180 5.12 10.60 -9.47
CA TYR A 180 5.48 9.25 -9.08
C TYR A 180 6.44 8.69 -10.11
N ASN A 181 7.64 8.34 -9.68
CA ASN A 181 8.65 7.74 -10.54
C ASN A 181 8.78 6.26 -10.19
N LEU A 182 8.42 5.38 -11.12
CA LEU A 182 8.62 3.95 -11.02
C LEU A 182 9.98 3.61 -11.62
N LEU A 183 10.89 3.09 -10.80
CA LEU A 183 12.29 2.88 -11.15
C LEU A 183 12.60 1.41 -11.32
N TYR A 184 13.03 1.05 -12.53
CA TYR A 184 13.32 -0.30 -12.95
C TYR A 184 14.83 -0.51 -13.09
N LYS A 185 15.28 -1.69 -12.69
CA LYS A 185 16.64 -2.18 -12.92
C LYS A 185 16.53 -3.61 -13.45
N ASP A 186 17.23 -3.89 -14.54
CA ASP A 186 17.19 -5.19 -15.22
C ASP A 186 15.76 -5.67 -15.53
N GLY A 187 14.89 -4.75 -15.96
CA GLY A 187 13.48 -5.01 -16.29
C GLY A 187 12.56 -5.22 -15.09
N LYS A 188 13.04 -5.09 -13.85
CA LYS A 188 12.26 -5.27 -12.62
C LYS A 188 12.06 -3.95 -11.90
N LEU A 189 10.85 -3.71 -11.40
CA LEU A 189 10.56 -2.57 -10.55
C LEU A 189 11.22 -2.78 -9.18
N VAL A 190 12.16 -1.89 -8.83
CA VAL A 190 12.99 -2.03 -7.61
C VAL A 190 12.82 -0.86 -6.65
N LYS A 191 12.41 0.31 -7.15
CA LYS A 191 12.12 1.49 -6.33
C LYS A 191 10.93 2.27 -6.88
N ALA A 192 10.26 3.01 -6.02
CA ALA A 192 9.30 4.02 -6.44
C ALA A 192 9.51 5.30 -5.61
N GLN A 193 9.44 6.46 -6.24
CA GLN A 193 9.65 7.74 -5.57
C GLN A 193 8.45 8.65 -5.75
N LYS A 194 8.06 9.33 -4.68
CA LYS A 194 7.02 10.36 -4.69
C LYS A 194 7.64 11.74 -4.54
N TYR A 195 7.23 12.65 -5.41
CA TYR A 195 7.65 14.04 -5.38
C TYR A 195 6.45 14.98 -5.35
N LEU A 196 6.60 16.10 -4.63
CA LEU A 196 5.73 17.26 -4.78
C LEU A 196 6.34 18.21 -5.81
N LEU A 197 5.57 18.56 -6.83
CA LEU A 197 5.87 19.63 -7.79
C LEU A 197 5.03 20.85 -7.45
N TYR A 198 5.68 21.90 -6.97
CA TYR A 198 5.00 23.12 -6.53
C TYR A 198 5.84 24.35 -6.82
N LYS A 199 5.25 25.35 -7.49
CA LYS A 199 5.90 26.63 -7.86
C LYS A 199 7.28 26.44 -8.53
N GLY A 200 7.35 25.52 -9.49
CA GLY A 200 8.59 25.21 -10.22
C GLY A 200 9.68 24.51 -9.41
N LYS A 201 9.37 24.08 -8.17
CA LYS A 201 10.27 23.29 -7.32
C LYS A 201 9.78 21.86 -7.23
N GLN A 202 10.74 20.94 -7.19
CA GLN A 202 10.53 19.52 -6.93
C GLN A 202 11.06 19.17 -5.55
N GLN A 203 10.25 18.54 -4.73
CA GLN A 203 10.62 18.05 -3.40
C GLN A 203 10.36 16.56 -3.31
N LEU A 204 11.39 15.76 -2.98
CA LEU A 204 11.22 14.34 -2.66
C LEU A 204 10.43 14.22 -1.35
N LEU A 205 9.33 13.47 -1.38
CA LEU A 205 8.51 13.19 -0.20
C LEU A 205 8.86 11.84 0.40
N SER A 206 9.08 10.83 -0.45
CA SER A 206 9.34 9.46 -0.02
C SER A 206 10.00 8.63 -1.12
N THR A 207 10.82 7.67 -0.68
CA THR A 207 11.36 6.59 -1.50
C THR A 207 10.85 5.26 -0.92
N LEU A 208 10.22 4.47 -1.77
CA LEU A 208 9.82 3.10 -1.53
C LEU A 208 10.86 2.15 -2.14
N ASP A 209 11.40 1.24 -1.33
CA ASP A 209 12.29 0.17 -1.75
C ASP A 209 11.49 -1.13 -1.92
N ILE A 210 11.50 -1.69 -3.12
CA ILE A 210 10.75 -2.90 -3.44
C ILE A 210 11.71 -4.09 -3.35
N MET A 211 11.41 -5.00 -2.44
CA MET A 211 12.19 -6.20 -2.19
C MET A 211 11.72 -7.37 -3.07
N GLU A 212 10.42 -7.45 -3.30
CA GLU A 212 9.79 -8.51 -4.07
C GLU A 212 8.47 -7.98 -4.66
N PHE A 213 8.24 -8.19 -5.95
CA PHE A 213 6.94 -7.96 -6.55
C PHE A 213 6.73 -9.00 -7.66
N LYS A 214 5.83 -9.95 -7.44
CA LYS A 214 5.62 -11.11 -8.32
C LYS A 214 4.17 -11.55 -8.34
N ALA A 215 3.79 -12.20 -9.44
CA ALA A 215 2.55 -12.95 -9.55
C ALA A 215 2.61 -14.26 -8.74
N GLY A 216 1.44 -14.76 -8.37
CA GLY A 216 1.24 -16.04 -7.71
C GLY A 216 0.89 -15.93 -6.23
N VAL A 217 0.58 -17.09 -5.65
CA VAL A 217 0.15 -17.23 -4.26
C VAL A 217 1.35 -17.09 -3.33
N ASP A 218 1.17 -16.41 -2.19
CA ASP A 218 2.13 -16.49 -1.09
C ASP A 218 2.04 -17.86 -0.42
N GLU A 219 3.10 -18.66 -0.55
CA GLU A 219 3.25 -19.90 0.22
C GLU A 219 3.52 -19.64 1.71
N GLY A 220 3.61 -18.36 2.12
CA GLY A 220 3.99 -17.89 3.45
C GLY A 220 2.83 -17.57 4.40
N ALA A 221 2.50 -16.29 4.56
CA ALA A 221 1.82 -15.79 5.75
C ALA A 221 0.33 -16.18 5.84
N ILE A 222 -0.37 -16.34 4.70
CA ILE A 222 -1.78 -16.75 4.65
C ILE A 222 -1.92 -18.25 4.93
N SER A 223 -1.06 -19.07 4.31
CA SER A 223 -1.09 -20.53 4.41
C SER A 223 -0.76 -21.05 5.82
N LYS A 224 -0.17 -20.20 6.67
CA LYS A 224 0.22 -20.51 8.05
C LYS A 224 -0.85 -20.13 9.08
N LEU A 225 -1.95 -19.48 8.68
CA LEU A 225 -3.05 -19.16 9.59
C LEU A 225 -3.91 -20.40 9.82
N ASN A 226 -3.61 -21.15 10.88
CA ASN A 226 -4.40 -22.29 11.33
C ASN A 226 -4.84 -22.09 12.79
N ASP A 227 -6.07 -22.51 13.10
CA ASP A 227 -6.66 -22.47 14.45
C ASP A 227 -6.60 -21.10 15.16
N VAL A 228 -6.74 -20.01 14.40
CA VAL A 228 -6.73 -18.64 14.94
C VAL A 228 -8.11 -18.30 15.50
N LYS A 229 -8.21 -18.12 16.82
CA LYS A 229 -9.45 -17.63 17.45
C LYS A 229 -9.77 -16.22 17.00
N VAL A 230 -11.02 -16.00 16.61
CA VAL A 230 -11.54 -14.73 16.10
C VAL A 230 -12.56 -14.18 17.07
N TYR A 231 -12.37 -12.94 17.49
CA TYR A 231 -13.27 -12.19 18.38
C TYR A 231 -13.90 -11.01 17.62
N LYS A 232 -15.06 -10.55 18.05
CA LYS A 232 -15.68 -9.34 17.47
C LYS A 232 -14.86 -8.09 17.82
N ALA A 233 -14.96 -7.07 16.96
CA ALA A 233 -14.55 -5.71 17.27
C ALA A 233 -15.30 -5.18 18.50
N GLU A 234 -14.65 -4.31 19.26
CA GLU A 234 -15.23 -3.66 20.44
C GLU A 234 -16.20 -2.56 20.00
N LEU A 235 -17.40 -2.58 20.60
CA LEU A 235 -18.50 -1.66 20.32
C LEU A 235 -18.68 -0.61 21.43
N GLY A 236 -17.77 -0.57 22.40
CA GLY A 236 -17.92 0.20 23.63
C GLY A 236 -19.09 -0.27 24.49
N ASP A 237 -19.47 -1.56 24.37
CA ASP A 237 -20.61 -2.12 25.10
C ASP A 237 -20.20 -2.71 26.46
N ILE A 238 -21.18 -3.21 27.23
CA ILE A 238 -20.92 -3.72 28.59
C ILE A 238 -19.94 -4.91 28.61
N ASN A 239 -19.81 -5.66 27.52
CA ASN A 239 -18.84 -6.77 27.45
C ASN A 239 -17.42 -6.23 27.30
N ASP A 240 -17.24 -5.12 26.58
CA ASP A 240 -15.96 -4.44 26.45
C ASP A 240 -15.52 -3.86 27.80
N LEU A 241 -16.47 -3.32 28.58
CA LEU A 241 -16.20 -2.82 29.95
C LEU A 241 -15.85 -3.92 30.96
N LEU A 242 -16.24 -5.15 30.69
CA LEU A 242 -16.04 -6.31 31.56
C LEU A 242 -14.88 -7.21 31.08
N ASP A 243 -14.11 -6.79 30.08
CA ASP A 243 -13.04 -7.57 29.44
C ASP A 243 -13.50 -8.98 28.99
N ASN A 244 -14.74 -9.08 28.51
CA ASN A 244 -15.36 -10.34 28.06
C ASN A 244 -15.50 -10.36 26.53
N PRO A 245 -14.41 -10.60 25.78
CA PRO A 245 -14.44 -10.56 24.32
C PRO A 245 -15.37 -11.63 23.76
N VAL A 246 -16.25 -11.24 22.84
CA VAL A 246 -17.19 -12.17 22.19
C VAL A 246 -16.48 -12.92 21.07
N GLU A 247 -16.33 -14.24 21.23
CA GLU A 247 -15.78 -15.10 20.18
C GLU A 247 -16.77 -15.21 19.01
N GLU A 248 -16.30 -14.93 17.80
CA GLU A 248 -17.04 -15.04 16.53
C GLU A 248 -16.79 -16.42 15.88
N GLY A 249 -15.63 -17.03 16.14
CA GLY A 249 -15.29 -18.37 15.64
C GLY A 249 -13.79 -18.61 15.54
N THR A 250 -13.39 -19.55 14.68
CA THR A 250 -11.98 -19.91 14.45
C THR A 250 -11.65 -19.85 12.95
N MET A 251 -10.53 -19.21 12.61
CA MET A 251 -9.99 -19.14 11.26
C MET A 251 -8.95 -20.26 11.07
N GLY A 252 -9.04 -20.98 9.95
CA GLY A 252 -8.04 -22.00 9.58
C GLY A 252 -8.29 -23.41 10.12
N GLY A 253 -9.56 -23.83 10.21
CA GLY A 253 -9.96 -25.23 10.41
C GLY A 253 -11.21 -25.56 9.59
N ALA A 254 -11.35 -26.81 9.09
CA ALA A 254 -12.42 -27.47 8.29
C ALA A 254 -13.16 -26.69 7.16
N LEU A 255 -13.05 -25.38 7.04
CA LEU A 255 -13.65 -24.51 6.02
C LEU A 255 -12.79 -24.37 4.76
N ASN A 256 -11.56 -24.90 4.77
CA ASN A 256 -10.75 -25.12 3.56
C ASN A 256 -11.05 -26.48 2.89
N ALA A 257 -12.00 -27.28 3.41
CA ALA A 257 -12.36 -28.60 2.87
C ALA A 257 -13.47 -28.56 1.81
N GLN A 258 -14.08 -27.40 1.54
CA GLN A 258 -14.97 -27.23 0.40
C GLN A 258 -14.24 -26.44 -0.69
N LYS A 259 -13.38 -27.17 -1.40
CA LYS A 259 -13.04 -26.85 -2.80
C LYS A 259 -14.24 -27.18 -3.68
#